data_AF-A0AAD5J6N0-F1
#
_entry.id   AF-A0AAD5J6N0-F1
#
_cell.length_a   1.000
_cell.length_b   1.000
_cell.length_c   1.000
_cell.angle_alpha   90.00
_cell.angle_beta   90.00
_cell.angle_gamma   90.00
#
_symmetry.space_group_name_H-M   'P 1'
#
loop_
_entity.id
_entity.type
_entity.pdbx_description
1 polymer ?
#
loop_
_entity_poly.entity_id
_entity_poly.type
_entity_poly.pdbx_seq_one_letter_code
_entity_poly.pdbx_strand_id
1 'polypeptide(L)'
;MEKPPPLKFGMRLRGCLLYQMEEAFFAYEFVIFSPARAKRPYDFKSKSPQNASSNSGSSCPFCIGNEHECAPEIFRVPTDPKSDWKLRVIENLHPALSRAVEKDDDPRCKTSCLGYSDRIVRGIGFHDVVIETPVHSVQLSDLDPREVGDVLLAHKKRIE
;
A
#
# COMPACT_ATOMS: atom_id res chain seq x y z
N MET A 1 20.73 22.11 23.50
CA MET A 1 20.05 22.70 22.33
C MET A 1 18.57 22.44 22.52
N GLU A 2 17.87 23.35 23.20
CA GLU A 2 16.47 23.18 23.58
C GLU A 2 15.55 23.29 22.37
N LYS A 3 14.60 22.37 22.26
CA LYS A 3 13.59 22.33 21.20
C LYS A 3 12.63 23.52 21.41
N PRO A 4 12.40 24.38 20.40
CA PRO A 4 11.47 25.49 20.57
C PRO A 4 10.04 24.97 20.81
N PRO A 5 9.23 25.67 21.63
CA PRO A 5 7.87 25.24 21.93
C PRO A 5 6.99 25.32 20.66
N PRO A 6 5.99 24.43 20.50
CA PRO A 6 5.09 24.47 19.36
C PRO A 6 4.31 25.79 19.34
N LEU A 7 4.24 26.42 18.17
CA LEU A 7 3.48 27.64 17.93
C LEU A 7 1.97 27.31 18.02
N LYS A 8 1.37 27.62 19.17
CA LYS A 8 -0.08 27.49 19.37
C LYS A 8 -0.81 28.70 18.78
N PHE A 9 -1.29 28.58 17.55
CA PHE A 9 -2.26 29.52 17.00
C PHE A 9 -3.67 29.17 17.51
N GLY A 10 -4.11 29.85 18.57
CA GLY A 10 -5.45 29.70 19.13
C GLY A 10 -6.42 30.74 18.57
N MET A 11 -7.32 30.35 17.64
CA MET A 11 -8.49 31.18 17.34
C MET A 11 -9.50 31.05 18.49
N ARG A 12 -9.62 32.11 19.30
CA ARG A 12 -10.51 32.15 20.47
C ARG A 12 -11.91 32.61 20.07
N LEU A 13 -12.77 31.69 19.63
CA LEU A 13 -14.21 31.93 19.52
C LEU A 13 -14.90 31.46 20.80
N ARG A 14 -15.53 32.39 21.54
CA ARG A 14 -16.24 32.12 22.79
C ARG A 14 -17.38 31.11 22.52
N GLY A 15 -17.40 30.01 23.27
CA GLY A 15 -18.54 29.09 23.35
C GLY A 15 -18.50 27.84 22.46
N CYS A 16 -17.43 27.59 21.70
CA CYS A 16 -17.35 26.44 20.78
C CYS A 16 -16.16 25.54 21.13
N LEU A 17 -16.35 24.22 21.06
CA LEU A 17 -15.26 23.23 21.20
C LEU A 17 -14.09 23.64 20.29
N LEU A 18 -12.95 23.95 20.89
CA LEU A 18 -11.77 24.44 20.19
C LEU A 18 -11.32 23.42 19.15
N TYR A 19 -11.27 23.85 17.89
CA TYR A 19 -10.59 23.12 16.83
C TYR A 19 -9.09 23.38 17.00
N GLN A 20 -8.30 22.33 17.15
CA GLN A 20 -6.85 22.42 17.24
C GLN A 20 -6.25 22.05 15.88
N MET A 21 -5.42 22.93 15.35
CA MET A 21 -4.58 22.66 14.19
C MET A 21 -3.23 22.17 14.73
N GLU A 22 -2.79 21.01 14.28
CA GLU A 22 -1.44 20.52 14.56
C GLU A 22 -0.68 20.28 13.26
N GLU A 23 0.61 20.54 13.30
CA GLU A 23 1.53 20.12 12.24
C GLU A 23 1.79 18.63 12.38
N ALA A 24 1.51 17.85 11.34
CA ALA A 24 1.90 16.45 11.30
C ALA A 24 3.40 16.39 11.00
N PHE A 25 4.27 16.12 11.98
CA PHE A 25 5.73 16.22 11.74
C PHE A 25 6.28 15.39 10.55
N PHE A 26 5.57 14.34 10.13
CA PHE A 26 5.94 13.48 9.00
C PHE A 26 5.26 13.83 7.67
N ALA A 27 4.24 14.67 7.69
CA ALA A 27 3.57 15.16 6.48
C ALA A 27 3.62 16.68 6.55
N TYR A 28 4.18 17.36 5.56
CA TYR A 28 4.23 18.83 5.54
C TYR A 28 2.84 19.46 5.27
N GLU A 29 1.85 19.04 6.04
CA GLU A 29 0.43 19.33 5.92
C GLU A 29 -0.15 19.57 7.32
N PHE A 30 -1.16 20.43 7.40
CA PHE A 30 -1.90 20.68 8.63
C PHE A 30 -3.08 19.73 8.78
N VAL A 31 -3.31 19.24 9.99
CA VAL A 31 -4.46 18.39 10.29
C VAL A 31 -5.38 19.08 11.29
N ILE A 32 -6.69 19.06 11.01
CA ILE A 32 -7.73 19.57 11.90
C ILE A 32 -8.15 18.47 12.89
N PHE A 33 -7.91 18.68 14.18
CA PHE A 33 -8.44 17.82 15.24
C PHE A 33 -9.79 18.35 15.74
N SER A 34 -10.83 17.54 15.63
CA SER A 34 -12.16 17.86 16.15
C SER A 34 -12.89 16.64 16.72
N PRO A 35 -12.61 16.27 17.98
CA PRO A 35 -13.24 15.10 18.63
C PRO A 35 -14.77 15.18 18.67
N ALA A 36 -15.33 16.40 18.68
CA ALA A 36 -16.77 16.64 18.66
C ALA A 36 -17.46 16.11 17.39
N ARG A 37 -16.75 16.04 16.25
CA ARG A 37 -17.29 15.51 14.99
C ARG A 37 -17.68 14.04 15.08
N ALA A 38 -17.01 13.25 15.93
CA ALA A 38 -17.32 11.84 16.11
C ALA A 38 -18.73 11.58 16.68
N LYS A 39 -19.32 12.57 17.38
CA LYS A 39 -20.66 12.46 17.99
C LYS A 39 -21.80 12.81 17.04
N ARG A 40 -21.49 13.29 15.83
CA ARG A 40 -22.52 13.62 14.85
C ARG A 40 -23.22 12.32 14.42
N PRO A 41 -24.55 12.25 14.40
CA PRO A 41 -25.25 11.10 13.85
C PRO A 41 -24.85 10.95 12.37
N TYR A 42 -24.39 9.76 12.01
CA TYR A 42 -24.08 9.39 10.64
C TYR A 42 -25.23 8.53 10.10
N ASP A 43 -25.93 9.03 9.07
CA ASP A 43 -26.99 8.27 8.39
C ASP A 43 -26.44 7.18 7.45
N PHE A 44 -25.15 7.26 7.11
CA PHE A 44 -24.45 6.26 6.33
C PHE A 44 -23.79 5.23 7.26
N LYS A 45 -24.49 4.11 7.51
CA LYS A 45 -23.83 2.91 7.98
C LYS A 45 -22.99 2.36 6.83
N SER A 46 -21.67 2.39 6.94
CA SER A 46 -20.80 1.56 6.08
C SER A 46 -21.03 0.10 6.46
N LYS A 47 -22.15 -0.47 5.99
CA LYS A 47 -22.27 -1.93 5.88
C LYS A 47 -21.52 -2.35 4.62
N SER A 48 -20.21 -2.10 4.58
CA SER A 48 -19.40 -3.09 3.89
C SER A 48 -19.49 -4.29 4.82
N PRO A 49 -20.12 -5.41 4.45
CA PRO A 49 -19.83 -6.63 5.19
C PRO A 49 -18.31 -6.69 5.26
N GLN A 50 -17.76 -6.79 6.48
CA GLN A 50 -16.42 -7.35 6.61
C GLN A 50 -16.54 -8.65 5.85
N ASN A 51 -15.90 -8.73 4.69
CA ASN A 51 -16.10 -9.84 3.76
C ASN A 51 -15.95 -11.11 4.59
N ALA A 52 -17.08 -11.77 4.87
CA ALA A 52 -17.06 -13.14 5.29
C ALA A 52 -16.35 -13.81 4.12
N SER A 53 -15.12 -14.25 4.34
CA SER A 53 -14.31 -14.93 3.35
C SER A 53 -14.89 -16.33 3.13
N SER A 54 -16.15 -16.39 2.74
CA SER A 54 -16.96 -17.58 2.49
C SER A 54 -17.20 -17.78 1.00
N ASN A 55 -16.46 -17.08 0.13
CA ASN A 55 -16.47 -17.37 -1.29
C ASN A 55 -15.36 -18.38 -1.61
N SER A 56 -15.52 -19.60 -1.10
CA SER A 56 -14.73 -20.79 -1.46
C SER A 56 -14.98 -21.27 -2.91
N GLY A 57 -15.51 -20.40 -3.79
CA GLY A 57 -16.07 -20.76 -5.08
C GLY A 57 -15.44 -20.10 -6.31
N SER A 58 -14.53 -19.13 -6.14
CA SER A 58 -13.75 -18.57 -7.25
C SER A 58 -12.29 -18.94 -7.08
N SER A 59 -11.75 -19.70 -8.05
CA SER A 59 -10.31 -20.01 -8.15
C SER A 59 -9.53 -18.70 -8.09
N CYS A 60 -8.93 -18.40 -6.94
CA CYS A 60 -8.10 -17.22 -6.80
C CYS A 60 -6.70 -17.57 -7.32
N PRO A 61 -6.10 -16.75 -8.21
CA PRO A 61 -4.79 -17.06 -8.78
C PRO A 61 -3.67 -17.10 -7.71
N PHE A 62 -3.90 -16.48 -6.54
CA PHE A 62 -2.93 -16.43 -5.45
C PHE A 62 -2.99 -17.64 -4.50
N CYS A 63 -4.00 -18.50 -4.63
CA CYS A 63 -4.05 -19.74 -3.86
C CYS A 63 -3.00 -20.73 -4.34
N ILE A 64 -2.56 -21.61 -3.43
CA ILE A 64 -1.70 -22.73 -3.78
C ILE A 64 -2.34 -23.62 -4.87
N GLY A 65 -1.55 -24.03 -5.86
CA GLY A 65 -1.99 -24.81 -7.02
C GLY A 65 -2.39 -23.97 -8.25
N ASN A 66 -2.61 -22.65 -8.07
CA ASN A 66 -3.01 -21.74 -9.15
C ASN A 66 -1.86 -20.86 -9.65
N GLU A 67 -0.61 -21.25 -9.40
CA GLU A 67 0.57 -20.42 -9.67
C GLU A 67 0.77 -20.13 -11.16
N HIS A 68 0.21 -20.98 -12.03
CA HIS A 68 0.23 -20.83 -13.49
C HIS A 68 -0.67 -19.67 -13.98
N GLU A 69 -1.60 -19.19 -13.15
CA GLU A 69 -2.43 -18.01 -13.43
C GLU A 69 -1.75 -16.71 -12.96
N CYS A 70 -0.63 -16.80 -12.24
CA CYS A 70 0.14 -15.65 -11.77
C CYS A 70 1.16 -15.17 -12.80
N ALA A 71 1.53 -13.90 -12.67
CA ALA A 71 2.72 -13.35 -13.31
C ALA A 71 4.02 -14.00 -12.76
N PRO A 72 5.17 -13.80 -13.42
CA PRO A 72 6.42 -14.48 -13.08
C PRO A 72 6.80 -14.37 -11.59
N GLU A 73 7.22 -15.50 -11.03
CA GLU A 73 7.72 -15.57 -9.65
C GLU A 73 9.13 -14.98 -9.57
N ILE A 74 9.34 -14.10 -8.58
CA ILE A 74 10.64 -13.54 -8.24
C ILE A 74 11.34 -14.46 -7.23
N PHE A 75 10.66 -14.78 -6.13
CA PHE A 75 11.09 -15.81 -5.18
C PHE A 75 9.93 -16.29 -4.31
N ARG A 76 10.17 -17.39 -3.59
CA ARG A 76 9.23 -17.96 -2.61
C ARG A 76 9.95 -18.36 -1.32
N VAL A 77 9.17 -18.57 -0.26
CA VAL A 77 9.63 -19.08 1.03
C VAL A 77 8.74 -20.25 1.44
N PRO A 78 9.29 -21.44 1.78
CA PRO A 78 10.69 -21.83 1.60
C PRO A 78 11.12 -21.87 0.13
N THR A 79 12.42 -21.65 -0.15
CA THR A 79 12.97 -21.60 -1.53
C THR A 79 12.96 -22.96 -2.23
N ASP A 80 12.81 -24.07 -1.49
CA ASP A 80 12.80 -25.42 -2.06
C ASP A 80 11.55 -25.63 -2.93
N PRO A 81 11.69 -25.92 -4.24
CA PRO A 81 10.57 -26.09 -5.14
C PRO A 81 9.72 -27.34 -4.85
N LYS A 82 10.22 -28.30 -4.06
CA LYS A 82 9.47 -29.50 -3.66
C LYS A 82 8.57 -29.27 -2.44
N SER A 83 8.80 -28.19 -1.71
CA SER A 83 8.05 -27.84 -0.51
C SER A 83 6.92 -26.90 -0.87
N ASP A 84 5.77 -27.06 -0.21
CA ASP A 84 4.68 -26.10 -0.29
C ASP A 84 5.18 -24.74 0.22
N TRP A 85 4.90 -23.70 -0.56
CA TRP A 85 5.30 -22.34 -0.21
C TRP A 85 4.36 -21.77 0.86
N LYS A 86 4.92 -20.95 1.74
CA LYS A 86 4.19 -20.16 2.74
C LYS A 86 3.98 -18.72 2.27
N LEU A 87 4.97 -18.19 1.57
CA LEU A 87 4.94 -16.85 1.02
C LEU A 87 5.57 -16.84 -0.38
N ARG A 88 5.04 -16.00 -1.26
CA ARG A 88 5.59 -15.77 -2.60
C ARG A 88 5.69 -14.29 -2.92
N VAL A 89 6.72 -13.93 -3.66
CA VAL A 89 6.84 -12.62 -4.27
C VAL A 89 6.84 -12.79 -5.78
N ILE A 90 5.87 -12.18 -6.43
CA ILE A 90 5.64 -12.27 -7.87
C ILE A 90 5.65 -10.87 -8.48
N GLU A 91 5.90 -10.78 -9.78
CA GLU A 91 5.65 -9.54 -10.51
C GLU A 91 4.15 -9.21 -10.50
N ASN A 92 3.76 -7.93 -10.54
CA ASN A 92 2.36 -7.59 -10.74
C ASN A 92 1.98 -7.80 -12.22
N LEU A 93 0.89 -8.53 -12.48
CA LEU A 93 0.36 -8.74 -13.84
C LEU A 93 -0.11 -7.43 -14.50
N HIS A 94 -0.50 -6.44 -13.69
CA HIS A 94 -0.92 -5.11 -14.11
C HIS A 94 -0.06 -4.04 -13.44
N PRO A 95 1.24 -3.95 -13.78
CA PRO A 95 2.16 -3.06 -13.10
C PRO A 95 1.87 -1.60 -13.46
N ALA A 96 1.97 -0.72 -12.47
CA ALA A 96 1.77 0.73 -12.65
C ALA A 96 2.98 1.43 -13.29
N LEU A 97 4.13 0.75 -13.30
CA LEU A 97 5.41 1.24 -13.81
C LEU A 97 6.03 0.18 -14.71
N SER A 98 6.78 0.60 -15.72
CA SER A 98 7.52 -0.31 -16.59
C SER A 98 8.85 -0.72 -15.98
N ARG A 99 9.15 -2.02 -15.97
CA ARG A 99 10.44 -2.59 -15.56
C ARG A 99 11.52 -2.35 -16.62
N ALA A 100 11.12 -2.22 -17.88
CA ALA A 100 12.02 -2.06 -19.01
C ALA A 100 12.39 -0.59 -19.20
N VAL A 101 13.69 -0.31 -19.25
CA VAL A 101 14.21 0.88 -19.91
C VAL A 101 14.25 0.55 -21.40
N GLU A 102 13.10 0.62 -22.08
CA GLU A 102 13.09 0.42 -23.53
C GLU A 102 14.03 1.43 -24.19
N LYS A 103 14.85 0.95 -25.13
CA LYS A 103 15.69 1.81 -25.95
C LYS A 103 14.77 2.67 -26.81
N ASP A 104 15.15 3.94 -26.84
CA ASP A 104 14.34 5.09 -27.20
C ASP A 104 14.04 5.13 -28.71
N ASP A 105 12.90 4.58 -29.13
CA ASP A 105 12.38 4.78 -30.50
C ASP A 105 10.95 5.38 -30.53
N ASP A 106 10.29 5.63 -29.39
CA ASP A 106 8.95 6.27 -29.38
C ASP A 106 9.06 7.81 -29.41
N PRO A 107 8.70 8.48 -30.53
CA PRO A 107 8.77 9.93 -30.65
C PRO A 107 7.85 10.70 -29.68
N ARG A 108 6.92 10.05 -28.99
CA ARG A 108 6.06 10.64 -27.94
C ARG A 108 6.78 10.86 -26.61
N CYS A 109 7.91 10.19 -26.37
CA CYS A 109 8.77 10.40 -25.21
C CYS A 109 9.79 11.52 -25.40
N LYS A 110 9.84 12.16 -26.57
CA LYS A 110 10.60 13.39 -26.78
C LYS A 110 9.89 14.47 -25.99
N THR A 111 10.51 14.90 -24.89
CA THR A 111 10.09 16.04 -24.07
C THR A 111 9.63 17.21 -24.94
N SER A 112 8.34 17.30 -25.23
CA SER A 112 7.74 18.48 -25.84
C SER A 112 7.55 19.48 -24.70
N CYS A 113 8.62 20.23 -24.42
CA CYS A 113 8.58 21.35 -23.51
C CYS A 113 7.71 22.47 -24.11
N LEU A 114 6.40 22.39 -23.89
CA LEU A 114 5.45 23.49 -24.09
C LEU A 114 5.03 24.01 -22.71
N GLY A 115 5.65 25.10 -22.28
CA GLY A 115 5.14 25.94 -21.19
C GLY A 115 5.46 25.50 -19.75
N TYR A 116 5.25 26.45 -18.83
CA TYR A 116 5.86 26.58 -17.50
C TYR A 116 5.51 25.50 -16.46
N SER A 117 4.91 24.35 -16.79
CA SER A 117 4.51 23.38 -15.76
C SER A 117 4.36 21.92 -16.16
N ASP A 118 4.61 21.52 -17.41
CA ASP A 118 4.38 20.11 -17.79
C ASP A 118 5.69 19.34 -17.98
N ARG A 119 6.22 18.82 -16.87
CA ARG A 119 7.35 17.89 -16.88
C ARG A 119 6.80 16.47 -16.93
N ILE A 120 6.68 15.93 -18.14
CA ILE A 120 6.35 14.53 -18.34
C ILE A 120 7.62 13.69 -18.09
N VAL A 121 7.53 12.76 -17.15
CA VAL A 121 8.62 11.81 -16.84
C VAL A 121 8.11 10.40 -17.09
N ARG A 122 8.99 9.53 -17.62
CA ARG A 122 8.67 8.11 -17.81
C ARG A 122 8.47 7.41 -16.47
N GLY A 123 7.38 6.64 -16.35
CA GLY A 123 7.09 5.80 -15.19
C GLY A 123 7.90 4.50 -15.20
N ILE A 124 9.20 4.58 -14.87
CA ILE A 124 10.09 3.43 -14.76
C ILE A 124 10.15 2.98 -13.31
N GLY A 125 9.97 1.68 -13.06
CA GLY A 125 10.05 1.10 -11.72
C GLY A 125 9.51 -0.32 -11.65
N PHE A 126 9.55 -0.87 -10.44
CA PHE A 126 9.07 -2.23 -10.16
C PHE A 126 7.77 -2.14 -9.34
N HIS A 127 6.74 -2.83 -9.82
CA HIS A 127 5.50 -3.04 -9.07
C HIS A 127 5.31 -4.55 -8.94
N ASP A 128 5.53 -5.05 -7.73
CA ASP A 128 5.49 -6.47 -7.38
C ASP A 128 4.41 -6.73 -6.34
N VAL A 129 3.98 -7.98 -6.23
CA VAL A 129 2.97 -8.44 -5.27
C VAL A 129 3.63 -9.42 -4.31
N VAL A 130 3.41 -9.21 -3.00
CA VAL A 130 3.76 -10.16 -1.95
C VAL A 130 2.49 -10.90 -1.55
N ILE A 131 2.49 -12.22 -1.76
CA ILE A 131 1.41 -13.12 -1.35
C ILE A 131 1.78 -13.68 0.02
N GLU A 132 1.06 -13.23 1.05
CA GLU A 132 1.39 -13.46 2.46
C GLU A 132 1.10 -14.88 2.94
N THR A 133 0.15 -15.57 2.30
CA THR A 133 -0.32 -16.91 2.69
C THR A 133 -0.88 -17.67 1.47
N PRO A 134 -0.72 -19.00 1.40
CA PRO A 134 -1.37 -19.83 0.38
C PRO A 134 -2.88 -19.99 0.59
N VAL A 135 -3.41 -19.61 1.76
CA VAL A 135 -4.80 -19.84 2.16
C VAL A 135 -5.62 -18.56 2.04
N HIS A 136 -6.58 -18.53 1.11
CA HIS A 136 -7.40 -17.36 0.78
C HIS A 136 -8.13 -16.70 1.97
N SER A 137 -8.58 -17.51 2.92
CA SER A 137 -9.39 -17.03 4.04
C SER A 137 -8.59 -16.41 5.18
N VAL A 138 -7.27 -16.57 5.17
CA VAL A 138 -6.37 -16.12 6.24
C VAL A 138 -5.93 -14.69 5.95
N GLN A 139 -6.09 -13.79 6.92
CA GLN A 139 -5.62 -12.42 6.83
C GLN A 139 -4.25 -12.27 7.52
N LEU A 140 -3.52 -11.20 7.20
CA LEU A 140 -2.24 -10.88 7.87
C LEU A 140 -2.33 -10.89 9.40
N SER A 141 -3.46 -10.46 9.97
CA SER A 141 -3.70 -10.44 11.42
C SER A 141 -3.92 -11.81 12.05
N ASP A 142 -4.23 -12.83 11.25
CA ASP A 142 -4.47 -14.20 11.71
C ASP A 142 -3.17 -15.04 11.72
N LEU A 143 -2.09 -14.52 11.12
CA LEU A 143 -0.79 -15.19 11.05
C LEU A 143 -0.06 -15.18 12.40
N ASP A 144 0.75 -16.21 12.65
CA ASP A 144 1.66 -16.21 13.80
C ASP A 144 2.69 -15.08 13.67
N PRO A 145 3.13 -14.44 14.77
CA PRO A 145 4.14 -13.38 14.72
C PRO A 145 5.43 -13.74 13.95
N ARG A 146 5.81 -15.03 13.92
CA ARG A 146 6.96 -15.48 13.12
C ARG A 146 6.68 -15.42 11.63
N GLU A 147 5.48 -15.80 11.21
CA GLU A 147 5.06 -15.75 9.80
C GLU A 147 4.91 -14.30 9.33
N VAL A 148 4.39 -13.41 10.18
CA VAL A 148 4.43 -11.96 9.92
C VAL A 148 5.89 -11.47 9.78
N GLY A 149 6.80 -11.99 10.61
CA GLY A 149 8.23 -11.75 10.47
C GLY A 149 8.79 -12.17 9.11
N ASP A 150 8.36 -13.32 8.59
CA ASP A 150 8.74 -13.80 7.25
C ASP A 150 8.24 -12.87 6.14
N VAL A 151 7.02 -12.32 6.28
CA VAL A 151 6.48 -11.30 5.35
C VAL A 151 7.35 -10.04 5.34
N LEU A 152 7.70 -9.51 6.50
CA LEU A 152 8.58 -8.35 6.62
C LEU A 152 9.98 -8.63 6.07
N LEU A 153 10.51 -9.84 6.30
CA LEU A 153 11.80 -10.25 5.77
C LEU A 153 11.76 -10.39 4.24
N ALA A 154 10.63 -10.83 3.67
CA ALA A 154 10.43 -10.86 2.23
C ALA A 154 10.45 -9.44 1.62
N HIS A 155 9.79 -8.47 2.27
CA HIS A 155 9.90 -7.07 1.85
C HIS A 155 11.33 -6.58 1.88
N LYS A 156 12.06 -6.82 2.98
CA LYS A 156 13.47 -6.47 3.10
C LYS A 156 14.29 -7.07 1.95
N LYS A 157 14.16 -8.38 1.73
CA LYS A 157 14.88 -9.11 0.68
C LYS A 157 14.57 -8.59 -0.73
N ARG A 158 13.38 -8.02 -0.97
CA ARG A 158 13.01 -7.46 -2.27
C ARG A 158 13.53 -6.04 -2.49
N ILE A 159 13.75 -5.29 -1.41
CA ILE A 159 14.29 -3.92 -1.45
C ILE A 159 15.82 -3.94 -1.61
N GLU A 160 16.49 -4.93 -1.00
CA GLU A 160 17.93 -5.17 -1.13
C GLU A 160 18.33 -5.71 -2.52
#